data_AF-A0A7C4QX79-F1
#
_entry.id   AF-A0A7C4QX79-F1
#
_cell.length_a   1.000
_cell.length_b   1.000
_cell.length_c   1.000
_cell.angle_alpha   90.00
_cell.angle_beta   90.00
_cell.angle_gamma   90.00
#
_symmetry.space_group_name_H-M   'P 1'
#
loop_
_entity.id
_entity.type
_entity.pdbx_description
1 polymer ?
#
loop_
_entity_poly.entity_id
_entity_poly.type
_entity_poly.pdbx_seq_one_letter_code
_entity_poly.pdbx_strand_id
1 'polypeptide(L)'
;MDINHRKEEFAKFWTNAIVFEEKIPANFGLFSYRQIIEWCFKNLIICSGKILLKWGIEPDQEIIKKINEEKDLQGKAFLEKLYIFNFQQKITQFIMNQERKNSKWNSWPTSIMENSSFNCTGGTTLSIWMLSKLKLKSYIGIIPFSHVFNIVELSNKELFCLDLVNMRVYSMLDIETIDVEGHQCLDLSKKPGHPSSIIPIFDTHCITYMILNNASIARSIGMGEKESYAGLSGLDVYGALSFYSEKRDFFPSYPIFEARDEFFPEIKILREKEVFKEEMKKVNGFIF
;
A
#
# COMPACT_ATOMS: atom_id res chain seq x y z
N MET A 1 -1.59 29.80 -4.79
CA MET A 1 -1.21 29.07 -6.02
C MET A 1 -2.48 28.63 -6.71
N ASP A 2 -2.53 28.70 -8.05
CA ASP A 2 -3.68 28.20 -8.81
C ASP A 2 -3.86 26.67 -8.61
N ILE A 3 -5.11 26.22 -8.44
CA ILE A 3 -5.42 24.82 -8.15
C ILE A 3 -5.11 23.90 -9.33
N ASN A 4 -5.30 24.38 -10.56
CA ASN A 4 -5.00 23.61 -11.75
C ASN A 4 -3.49 23.43 -11.87
N HIS A 5 -2.72 24.48 -11.62
CA HIS A 5 -1.26 24.40 -11.54
C HIS A 5 -0.77 23.41 -10.48
N ARG A 6 -1.33 23.41 -9.25
CA ARG A 6 -0.98 22.42 -8.21
C ARG A 6 -1.18 20.99 -8.69
N LYS A 7 -2.30 20.71 -9.37
CA LYS A 7 -2.58 19.37 -9.93
C LYS A 7 -1.60 18.99 -11.03
N GLU A 8 -1.15 19.94 -11.85
CA GLU A 8 -0.13 19.67 -12.87
C GLU A 8 1.24 19.36 -12.26
N GLU A 9 1.65 20.10 -11.22
CA GLU A 9 2.87 19.77 -10.45
C GLU A 9 2.75 18.37 -9.81
N PHE A 10 1.59 18.05 -9.24
CA PHE A 10 1.31 16.70 -8.71
C PHE A 10 1.47 15.61 -9.77
N ALA A 11 0.91 15.81 -10.96
CA ALA A 11 1.01 14.84 -12.04
C ALA A 11 2.46 14.61 -12.46
N LYS A 12 3.26 15.68 -12.56
CA LYS A 12 4.70 15.58 -12.84
C LYS A 12 5.44 14.82 -11.76
N PHE A 13 5.18 15.13 -10.50
CA PHE A 13 5.73 14.36 -9.38
C PHE A 13 5.39 12.88 -9.51
N TRP A 14 4.11 12.57 -9.71
CA TRP A 14 3.63 11.20 -9.82
C TRP A 14 4.29 10.43 -10.97
N THR A 15 4.31 10.98 -12.19
CA THR A 15 4.86 10.28 -13.36
C THR A 15 6.37 10.15 -13.38
N ASN A 16 7.11 11.02 -12.70
CA ASN A 16 8.58 11.03 -12.75
C ASN A 16 9.24 10.44 -11.50
N ALA A 17 8.59 10.57 -10.32
CA ALA A 17 9.14 10.07 -9.06
C ALA A 17 8.52 8.72 -8.64
N ILE A 18 7.22 8.50 -8.88
CA ILE A 18 6.47 7.37 -8.30
C ILE A 18 6.31 6.22 -9.29
N VAL A 19 5.72 6.48 -10.46
CA VAL A 19 5.51 5.49 -11.52
C VAL A 19 6.52 5.65 -12.66
N PHE A 20 6.62 4.69 -13.56
CA PHE A 20 7.51 4.74 -14.73
C PHE A 20 6.73 4.52 -16.01
N GLU A 21 7.22 5.12 -17.11
CA GLU A 21 6.65 5.02 -18.47
C GLU A 21 5.22 5.56 -18.63
N GLU A 22 4.74 6.39 -17.70
CA GLU A 22 3.39 6.97 -17.75
C GLU A 22 3.40 8.40 -18.28
N LYS A 23 2.38 8.72 -19.08
CA LYS A 23 2.15 10.07 -19.61
C LYS A 23 1.07 10.78 -18.80
N ILE A 24 1.30 12.06 -18.53
CA ILE A 24 0.30 12.92 -17.91
C ILE A 24 -0.87 13.10 -18.91
N PRO A 25 -2.12 12.82 -18.53
CA PRO A 25 -3.28 13.10 -19.35
C PRO A 25 -3.38 14.57 -19.76
N ALA A 26 -3.87 14.85 -20.96
CA ALA A 26 -4.16 16.22 -21.38
C ALA A 26 -5.20 16.86 -20.42
N ASN A 27 -5.03 18.15 -20.13
CA ASN A 27 -5.90 18.92 -19.24
C ASN A 27 -6.03 18.34 -17.81
N PHE A 28 -4.97 17.72 -17.28
CA PHE A 28 -4.96 17.13 -15.95
C PHE A 28 -5.37 18.12 -14.85
N GLY A 29 -5.03 19.40 -15.00
CA GLY A 29 -5.48 20.46 -14.07
C GLY A 29 -6.99 20.50 -13.85
N LEU A 30 -7.79 20.08 -14.84
CA LEU A 30 -9.25 20.06 -14.77
C LEU A 30 -9.83 18.79 -14.12
N PHE A 31 -9.00 17.80 -13.77
CA PHE A 31 -9.49 16.58 -13.14
C PHE A 31 -10.08 16.89 -11.75
N SER A 32 -11.20 16.25 -11.44
CA SER A 32 -11.68 16.12 -10.05
C SER A 32 -10.70 15.27 -9.23
N TYR A 33 -10.69 15.42 -7.90
CA TYR A 33 -9.84 14.61 -7.04
C TYR A 33 -10.09 13.11 -7.19
N ARG A 34 -11.36 12.70 -7.37
CA ARG A 34 -11.69 11.31 -7.67
C ARG A 34 -11.00 10.80 -8.94
N GLN A 35 -11.01 11.57 -10.03
CA GLN A 35 -10.33 11.20 -11.27
C GLN A 35 -8.81 11.13 -11.09
N ILE A 36 -8.24 12.01 -10.27
CA ILE A 36 -6.81 11.97 -9.91
C ILE A 36 -6.49 10.66 -9.17
N ILE A 37 -7.28 10.29 -8.16
CA ILE A 37 -7.10 9.05 -7.38
C ILE A 37 -7.22 7.82 -8.28
N GLU A 38 -8.25 7.77 -9.13
CA GLU A 38 -8.47 6.67 -10.08
C GLU A 38 -7.29 6.54 -11.06
N TRP A 39 -6.78 7.66 -11.59
CA TRP A 39 -5.61 7.67 -12.46
C TRP A 39 -4.34 7.21 -11.74
N CYS A 40 -4.09 7.72 -10.52
CA CYS A 40 -2.98 7.31 -9.67
C CYS A 40 -2.99 5.81 -9.41
N PHE A 41 -4.13 5.28 -8.94
CA PHE A 41 -4.28 3.87 -8.63
C PHE A 41 -4.06 3.00 -9.88
N LYS A 42 -4.71 3.34 -10.99
CA LYS A 42 -4.57 2.60 -12.25
C LYS A 42 -3.10 2.48 -12.68
N ASN A 43 -2.35 3.59 -12.62
CA ASN A 43 -0.94 3.60 -13.00
C ASN A 43 -0.08 2.75 -12.05
N LEU A 44 -0.32 2.81 -10.74
CA LEU A 44 0.36 1.94 -9.78
C LEU A 44 0.16 0.47 -10.14
N ILE A 45 -1.09 0.07 -10.36
CA ILE A 45 -1.44 -1.33 -10.65
C ILE A 45 -0.83 -1.79 -11.98
N ILE A 46 -0.81 -0.95 -13.01
CA ILE A 46 -0.13 -1.25 -14.28
C ILE A 46 1.37 -1.46 -14.07
N CYS A 47 2.05 -0.53 -13.40
CA CYS A 47 3.48 -0.63 -13.14
C CYS A 47 3.82 -1.84 -12.26
N SER A 48 3.01 -2.15 -11.25
CA SER A 48 3.16 -3.35 -10.42
C SER A 48 3.10 -4.63 -11.24
N GLY A 49 2.19 -4.71 -12.21
CA GLY A 49 2.15 -5.82 -13.16
C GLY A 49 3.43 -5.93 -13.98
N LYS A 50 3.93 -4.82 -14.53
CA LYS A 50 5.19 -4.80 -15.28
C LYS A 50 6.39 -5.27 -14.42
N ILE A 51 6.45 -4.85 -13.15
CA ILE A 51 7.48 -5.29 -12.20
C ILE A 51 7.44 -6.80 -12.02
N LEU A 52 6.27 -7.34 -11.66
CA LEU A 52 6.12 -8.77 -11.36
C LEU A 52 6.46 -9.64 -12.56
N LEU A 53 6.00 -9.26 -13.76
CA LEU A 53 6.34 -9.97 -15.00
C LEU A 53 7.84 -9.92 -15.28
N LYS A 54 8.50 -8.77 -15.07
CA LYS A 54 9.97 -8.67 -15.23
C LYS A 54 10.73 -9.53 -14.22
N TRP A 55 10.17 -9.75 -13.03
CA TRP A 55 10.71 -10.67 -12.03
C TRP A 55 10.41 -12.15 -12.32
N GLY A 56 9.73 -12.47 -13.42
CA GLY A 56 9.31 -13.83 -13.75
C GLY A 56 8.17 -14.35 -12.87
N ILE A 57 7.47 -13.45 -12.17
CA ILE A 57 6.36 -13.79 -11.28
C ILE A 57 5.05 -13.53 -12.01
N GLU A 58 4.61 -14.55 -12.74
CA GLU A 58 3.39 -14.50 -13.53
C GLU A 58 2.17 -15.07 -12.77
N PRO A 59 0.95 -14.56 -13.06
CA PRO A 59 -0.29 -15.16 -12.57
C PRO A 59 -0.41 -16.61 -13.04
N ASP A 60 -0.71 -17.52 -12.11
CA ASP A 60 -0.88 -18.95 -12.40
C ASP A 60 -2.19 -19.19 -13.17
N GLN A 61 -2.10 -19.22 -14.50
CA GLN A 61 -3.26 -19.37 -15.38
C GLN A 61 -3.99 -20.70 -15.19
N GLU A 62 -3.27 -21.75 -14.81
CA GLU A 62 -3.87 -23.06 -14.58
C GLU A 62 -4.73 -23.04 -13.31
N ILE A 63 -4.22 -22.48 -12.22
CA ILE A 63 -4.99 -22.32 -10.98
C ILE A 63 -6.15 -21.35 -11.19
N ILE A 64 -5.96 -20.22 -11.89
CA ILE A 64 -7.05 -19.28 -12.21
C ILE A 64 -8.17 -19.98 -12.95
N LYS A 65 -7.84 -20.82 -13.95
CA LYS A 65 -8.82 -21.60 -14.69
C LYS A 65 -9.58 -22.55 -13.77
N LYS A 66 -8.89 -23.31 -12.91
CA LYS A 66 -9.49 -24.22 -11.94
C LYS A 66 -10.44 -23.48 -10.98
N ILE A 67 -10.06 -22.30 -10.47
CA ILE A 67 -10.90 -21.47 -9.60
C ILE A 67 -12.21 -21.05 -10.30
N ASN A 68 -12.15 -20.71 -11.59
CA ASN A 68 -13.32 -20.29 -12.35
C ASN A 68 -14.26 -21.45 -12.71
N GLU A 69 -13.74 -22.67 -12.82
CA GLU A 69 -14.51 -23.89 -13.14
C GLU A 69 -15.09 -24.56 -11.89
N GLU A 70 -14.49 -24.34 -10.72
CA GLU A 70 -14.93 -24.90 -9.44
C GLU A 70 -16.26 -24.28 -8.98
N LYS A 71 -17.23 -25.15 -8.66
CA LYS A 71 -18.58 -24.76 -8.24
C LYS A 71 -18.76 -24.84 -6.73
N ASP A 72 -18.01 -25.72 -6.07
CA ASP A 72 -18.04 -25.83 -4.62
C ASP A 72 -17.29 -24.67 -3.97
N LEU A 73 -17.94 -23.97 -3.03
CA LEU A 73 -17.35 -22.79 -2.39
C LEU A 73 -16.11 -23.13 -1.57
N GLN A 74 -16.06 -24.32 -0.96
CA GLN A 74 -14.90 -24.73 -0.16
C GLN A 74 -13.73 -25.16 -1.06
N GLY A 75 -13.99 -25.94 -2.11
CA GLY A 75 -13.00 -26.27 -3.13
C GLY A 75 -12.44 -25.02 -3.81
N LYS A 76 -13.31 -24.04 -4.12
CA LYS A 76 -12.89 -22.77 -4.71
C LYS A 76 -12.02 -21.95 -3.75
N ALA A 77 -12.44 -21.82 -2.49
CA ALA A 77 -11.64 -21.13 -1.47
C ALA A 77 -10.28 -21.81 -1.24
N PHE A 78 -10.22 -23.14 -1.29
CA PHE A 78 -8.96 -23.87 -1.22
C PHE A 78 -8.01 -23.53 -2.38
N LEU A 79 -8.52 -23.47 -3.62
CA LEU A 79 -7.73 -23.10 -4.79
C LEU A 79 -7.29 -21.63 -4.76
N GLU A 80 -8.16 -20.72 -4.31
CA GLU A 80 -7.82 -19.30 -4.10
C GLU A 80 -6.70 -19.14 -3.07
N LYS A 81 -6.80 -19.88 -1.96
CA LYS A 81 -5.75 -19.95 -0.94
C LYS A 81 -4.44 -20.46 -1.54
N LEU A 82 -4.46 -21.56 -2.29
CA LEU A 82 -3.28 -22.11 -2.96
C LEU A 82 -2.62 -21.09 -3.90
N TYR A 83 -3.40 -20.34 -4.67
CA TYR A 83 -2.90 -19.27 -5.52
C TYR A 83 -2.15 -18.19 -4.72
N ILE A 84 -2.74 -17.73 -3.61
CA ILE A 84 -2.15 -16.70 -2.74
C ILE A 84 -0.84 -17.20 -2.12
N PHE A 85 -0.81 -18.44 -1.61
CA PHE A 85 0.39 -19.05 -1.06
C PHE A 85 1.50 -19.21 -2.11
N ASN A 86 1.16 -19.72 -3.30
CA ASN A 86 2.14 -19.88 -4.38
C ASN A 86 2.73 -18.53 -4.81
N PHE A 87 1.91 -17.48 -4.90
CA PHE A 87 2.38 -16.13 -5.16
C PHE A 87 3.34 -15.64 -4.07
N GLN A 88 2.96 -15.77 -2.80
CA GLN A 88 3.81 -15.34 -1.69
C GLN A 88 5.15 -16.08 -1.68
N GLN A 89 5.14 -17.39 -1.94
CA GLN A 89 6.37 -18.19 -2.05
C GLN A 89 7.28 -17.70 -3.18
N LYS A 90 6.73 -17.45 -4.39
CA LYS A 90 7.49 -16.90 -5.53
C LYS A 90 8.13 -15.56 -5.17
N ILE A 91 7.39 -14.67 -4.50
CA ILE A 91 7.92 -13.38 -4.03
C ILE A 91 9.03 -13.57 -3.01
N THR A 92 8.82 -14.40 -1.99
CA THR A 92 9.84 -14.69 -0.97
C THR A 92 11.11 -15.25 -1.59
N GLN A 93 10.99 -16.21 -2.50
CA GLN A 93 12.13 -16.82 -3.19
C GLN A 93 12.87 -15.80 -4.06
N PHE A 94 12.14 -14.94 -4.80
CA PHE A 94 12.74 -13.85 -5.56
C PHE A 94 13.55 -12.91 -4.66
N ILE A 95 12.97 -12.44 -3.54
CA ILE A 95 13.60 -11.50 -2.62
C ILE A 95 14.80 -12.13 -1.89
N MET A 96 14.72 -13.40 -1.50
CA MET A 96 15.83 -14.13 -0.87
C MET A 96 17.04 -14.29 -1.81
N ASN A 97 16.81 -14.29 -3.13
CA ASN A 97 17.86 -14.38 -4.14
C ASN A 97 18.47 -13.02 -4.52
N GLN A 98 17.93 -11.90 -4.02
CA GLN A 98 18.51 -10.58 -4.24
C GLN A 98 19.57 -10.27 -3.19
N GLU A 99 20.58 -9.46 -3.56
CA GLU A 99 21.43 -8.81 -2.55
C GLU A 99 20.55 -7.95 -1.64
N ARG A 100 20.78 -8.04 -0.33
CA ARG A 100 20.01 -7.27 0.67
C ARG A 100 20.28 -5.77 0.49
N LYS A 101 19.40 -5.11 -0.25
CA LYS A 101 19.31 -3.65 -0.32
C LYS A 101 18.38 -3.14 0.76
N ASN A 102 18.60 -1.90 1.19
CA ASN A 102 17.67 -1.24 2.09
C ASN A 102 16.33 -1.03 1.39
N SER A 103 15.29 -1.68 1.88
CA SER A 103 13.96 -1.67 1.26
C SER A 103 13.00 -0.65 1.84
N LYS A 104 13.38 0.07 2.92
CA LYS A 104 12.48 0.92 3.72
C LYS A 104 11.77 2.00 2.91
N TRP A 105 12.38 2.48 1.84
CA TRP A 105 11.83 3.53 0.97
C TRP A 105 11.29 3.01 -0.37
N ASN A 106 11.32 1.71 -0.61
CA ASN A 106 10.83 1.10 -1.85
C ASN A 106 9.31 0.91 -1.81
N SER A 107 8.59 2.03 -1.68
CA SER A 107 7.13 2.06 -1.58
C SER A 107 6.44 2.05 -2.94
N TRP A 108 7.08 2.59 -3.97
CA TRP A 108 6.48 2.88 -5.27
C TRP A 108 7.23 2.24 -6.43
N PRO A 109 6.58 2.10 -7.61
CA PRO A 109 7.11 1.29 -8.69
C PRO A 109 8.51 1.62 -9.22
N THR A 110 8.89 2.90 -9.36
CA THR A 110 10.24 3.29 -9.83
C THR A 110 11.33 2.70 -8.94
N SER A 111 11.27 2.95 -7.63
CA SER A 111 12.27 2.46 -6.68
C SER A 111 12.21 0.94 -6.49
N ILE A 112 11.02 0.32 -6.57
CA ILE A 112 10.91 -1.15 -6.54
C ILE A 112 11.63 -1.78 -7.74
N MET A 113 11.47 -1.18 -8.93
CA MET A 113 12.11 -1.63 -10.16
C MET A 113 13.64 -1.45 -10.11
N GLU A 114 14.12 -0.31 -9.60
CA GLU A 114 15.55 0.02 -9.48
C GLU A 114 16.26 -0.86 -8.42
N ASN A 115 15.57 -1.14 -7.30
CA ASN A 115 16.17 -1.81 -6.15
C ASN A 115 15.82 -3.28 -6.00
N SER A 116 14.97 -3.84 -6.86
CA SER A 116 14.48 -5.23 -6.78
C SER A 116 13.99 -5.63 -5.37
N SER A 117 13.38 -4.69 -4.64
CA SER A 117 12.91 -4.88 -3.27
C SER A 117 11.77 -3.91 -2.96
N PHE A 118 11.04 -4.15 -1.87
CA PHE A 118 9.88 -3.35 -1.49
C PHE A 118 9.74 -3.26 0.03
N ASN A 119 9.07 -2.21 0.52
CA ASN A 119 8.55 -2.16 1.89
C ASN A 119 7.09 -2.65 1.94
N CYS A 120 6.42 -2.45 3.09
CA CYS A 120 5.01 -2.82 3.27
C CYS A 120 4.05 -2.22 2.23
N THR A 121 4.25 -0.94 1.87
CA THR A 121 3.43 -0.25 0.87
C THR A 121 3.69 -0.81 -0.53
N GLY A 122 4.97 -1.01 -0.88
CA GLY A 122 5.34 -1.59 -2.16
C GLY A 122 4.83 -3.02 -2.31
N GLY A 123 5.04 -3.86 -1.30
CA GLY A 123 4.54 -5.23 -1.23
C GLY A 123 3.03 -5.28 -1.42
N THR A 124 2.29 -4.49 -0.63
CA THR A 124 0.83 -4.38 -0.74
C THR A 124 0.38 -3.96 -2.14
N THR A 125 1.11 -3.06 -2.80
CA THR A 125 0.79 -2.62 -4.17
C THR A 125 0.97 -3.75 -5.18
N LEU A 126 2.05 -4.53 -5.07
CA LEU A 126 2.31 -5.68 -5.95
C LEU A 126 1.23 -6.76 -5.80
N SER A 127 0.84 -7.08 -4.57
CA SER A 127 -0.22 -8.06 -4.29
C SER A 127 -1.59 -7.62 -4.81
N ILE A 128 -1.94 -6.32 -4.79
CA ILE A 128 -3.22 -5.87 -5.37
C ILE A 128 -3.32 -6.29 -6.84
N TRP A 129 -2.26 -6.09 -7.63
CA TRP A 129 -2.28 -6.52 -9.04
C TRP A 129 -2.46 -8.04 -9.17
N MET A 130 -1.75 -8.83 -8.36
CA MET A 130 -1.82 -10.28 -8.42
C MET A 130 -3.20 -10.81 -8.00
N LEU A 131 -3.78 -10.26 -6.94
CA LEU A 131 -5.11 -10.61 -6.42
C LEU A 131 -6.22 -10.19 -7.37
N SER A 132 -6.05 -9.08 -8.11
CA SER A 132 -7.03 -8.63 -9.10
C SER A 132 -7.31 -9.66 -10.20
N LYS A 133 -6.37 -10.58 -10.46
CA LYS A 133 -6.52 -11.65 -11.46
C LYS A 133 -7.56 -12.69 -11.05
N LEU A 134 -7.80 -12.84 -9.75
CA LEU A 134 -8.82 -13.73 -9.20
C LEU A 134 -10.18 -13.06 -9.06
N LYS A 135 -10.28 -11.73 -9.25
CA LYS A 135 -11.48 -10.93 -8.96
C LYS A 135 -11.98 -11.12 -7.52
N LEU A 136 -11.08 -11.41 -6.58
CA LEU A 136 -11.40 -11.51 -5.16
C LEU A 136 -11.70 -10.13 -4.60
N LYS A 137 -12.65 -10.10 -3.65
CA LYS A 137 -12.88 -8.91 -2.84
C LYS A 137 -11.67 -8.73 -1.93
N SER A 138 -10.97 -7.63 -2.12
CA SER A 138 -9.75 -7.31 -1.37
C SER A 138 -9.79 -5.89 -0.84
N TYR A 139 -9.10 -5.70 0.26
CA TYR A 139 -8.96 -4.45 1.00
C TYR A 139 -7.50 -4.27 1.37
N ILE A 140 -7.18 -3.08 1.87
CA ILE A 140 -5.94 -2.86 2.63
C ILE A 140 -6.27 -2.69 4.11
N GLY A 141 -5.50 -3.35 4.97
CA GLY A 141 -5.49 -3.10 6.40
C GLY A 141 -4.33 -2.17 6.75
N ILE A 142 -4.55 -1.19 7.62
CA ILE A 142 -3.53 -0.23 8.03
C ILE A 142 -3.33 -0.32 9.56
N ILE A 143 -2.28 -0.99 10.04
CA ILE A 143 -1.92 -0.95 11.47
C ILE A 143 -1.46 0.45 11.77
N PRO A 144 -2.08 1.15 12.74
CA PRO A 144 -2.27 2.59 12.73
C PRO A 144 -1.12 3.33 12.04
N PHE A 145 -1.32 3.56 10.74
CA PHE A 145 -0.48 4.31 9.80
C PHE A 145 1.04 4.00 9.79
N SER A 146 1.48 2.87 10.34
CA SER A 146 2.88 2.43 10.37
C SER A 146 3.15 1.24 9.46
N HIS A 147 2.15 0.39 9.25
CA HIS A 147 2.24 -0.81 8.41
C HIS A 147 0.97 -1.00 7.59
N VAL A 148 1.11 -1.54 6.39
CA VAL A 148 0.01 -1.82 5.47
C VAL A 148 0.18 -3.20 4.85
N PHE A 149 -0.94 -3.91 4.71
CA PHE A 149 -1.02 -5.25 4.11
C PHE A 149 -2.36 -5.46 3.42
N ASN A 150 -2.50 -6.55 2.65
CA ASN A 150 -3.77 -6.89 2.02
C ASN A 150 -4.62 -7.79 2.90
N ILE A 151 -5.92 -7.54 2.87
CA ILE A 151 -6.95 -8.42 3.40
C ILE A 151 -7.75 -8.93 2.21
N VAL A 152 -8.00 -10.23 2.15
CA VAL A 152 -8.70 -10.87 1.04
C VAL A 152 -9.85 -11.71 1.60
N GLU A 153 -11.05 -11.53 1.06
CA GLU A 153 -12.21 -12.37 1.34
C GLU A 153 -12.28 -13.47 0.28
N LEU A 154 -12.14 -14.72 0.71
CA LEU A 154 -12.27 -15.90 -0.15
C LEU A 154 -13.74 -16.17 -0.48
N SER A 155 -13.97 -17.04 -1.47
CA SER A 155 -15.32 -17.44 -1.91
C SER A 155 -16.18 -18.05 -0.78
N ASN A 156 -15.56 -18.67 0.22
CA ASN A 156 -16.24 -19.22 1.41
C ASN A 156 -16.43 -18.20 2.56
N LYS A 157 -16.14 -16.91 2.32
CA LYS A 157 -16.20 -15.81 3.31
C LYS A 157 -15.11 -15.80 4.37
N GLU A 158 -14.13 -16.70 4.29
CA GLU A 158 -12.95 -16.62 5.14
C GLU A 158 -12.09 -15.40 4.76
N LEU A 159 -11.61 -14.68 5.76
CA LEU A 159 -10.68 -13.57 5.58
C LEU A 159 -9.24 -14.05 5.73
N PHE A 160 -8.37 -13.62 4.82
CA PHE A 160 -6.94 -13.87 4.87
C PHE A 160 -6.16 -12.57 4.88
N CYS A 161 -5.08 -12.57 5.66
CA CYS A 161 -4.04 -11.56 5.59
C CYS A 161 -2.94 -12.01 4.64
N LEU A 162 -2.52 -11.11 3.75
CA LEU A 162 -1.33 -11.26 2.92
C LEU A 162 -0.37 -10.10 3.21
N ASP A 163 0.71 -10.42 3.91
CA ASP A 163 1.77 -9.49 4.28
C ASP A 163 3.08 -9.92 3.61
N LEU A 164 3.40 -9.31 2.47
CA LEU A 164 4.58 -9.66 1.70
C LEU A 164 5.89 -9.22 2.34
N VAL A 165 5.91 -8.13 3.13
CA VAL A 165 7.15 -7.65 3.74
C VAL A 165 7.58 -8.58 4.87
N ASN A 166 6.60 -9.09 5.63
CA ASN A 166 6.83 -10.07 6.69
C ASN A 166 6.78 -11.52 6.20
N MET A 167 6.58 -11.73 4.89
CA MET A 167 6.51 -13.04 4.23
C MET A 167 5.49 -13.97 4.88
N ARG A 168 4.31 -13.44 5.20
CA ARG A 168 3.26 -14.14 5.93
C ARG A 168 1.94 -14.13 5.17
N VAL A 169 1.31 -15.30 5.14
CA VAL A 169 -0.10 -15.48 4.79
C VAL A 169 -0.74 -16.20 5.95
N TYR A 170 -1.78 -15.61 6.54
CA TYR A 170 -2.47 -16.23 7.68
C TYR A 170 -3.96 -15.96 7.63
N SER A 171 -4.71 -16.93 8.15
CA SER A 171 -6.15 -16.82 8.28
C SER A 171 -6.50 -15.86 9.42
N MET A 172 -7.57 -15.08 9.20
CA MET A 172 -8.14 -14.17 10.17
C MET A 172 -9.36 -14.77 10.88
N LEU A 173 -9.37 -16.09 11.11
CA LEU A 173 -10.41 -16.75 11.91
C LEU A 173 -10.64 -16.00 13.23
N ASP A 174 -11.92 -15.87 13.60
CA ASP A 174 -12.39 -15.19 14.81
C ASP A 174 -12.14 -13.67 14.86
N ILE A 175 -11.76 -13.05 13.74
CA ILE A 175 -11.69 -11.59 13.62
C ILE A 175 -13.00 -11.10 13.03
N GLU A 176 -13.68 -10.24 13.77
CA GLU A 176 -14.93 -9.63 13.35
C GLU A 176 -14.67 -8.29 12.67
N THR A 177 -15.52 -7.94 11.72
CA THR A 177 -15.54 -6.57 11.18
C THR A 177 -16.54 -5.76 12.01
N ILE A 178 -16.06 -4.67 12.61
CA ILE A 178 -16.82 -3.74 13.44
C ILE A 178 -16.87 -2.36 12.78
N ASP A 179 -17.87 -1.56 13.13
CA ASP A 179 -17.91 -0.14 12.78
C ASP A 179 -17.34 0.68 13.94
N VAL A 180 -16.32 1.48 13.65
CA VAL A 180 -15.72 2.41 14.61
C VAL A 180 -15.84 3.80 14.03
N GLU A 181 -16.77 4.58 14.59
CA GLU A 181 -17.03 5.97 14.17
C GLU A 181 -17.34 6.12 12.67
N GLY A 182 -18.08 5.17 12.08
CA GLY A 182 -18.45 5.18 10.65
C GLY A 182 -17.41 4.55 9.72
N HIS A 183 -16.36 3.93 10.27
CA HIS A 183 -15.33 3.24 9.50
C HIS A 183 -15.28 1.75 9.84
N GLN A 184 -15.24 0.92 8.80
CA GLN A 184 -15.07 -0.52 8.95
C GLN A 184 -13.66 -0.82 9.48
N CYS A 185 -13.59 -1.61 10.54
CA CYS A 185 -12.35 -2.04 11.18
C CYS A 185 -12.39 -3.53 11.50
N LEU A 186 -11.23 -4.17 11.53
CA LEU A 186 -11.06 -5.50 12.11
C LEU A 186 -10.88 -5.37 13.62
N ASP A 187 -11.67 -6.12 14.39
CA ASP A 187 -11.51 -6.23 15.84
C ASP A 187 -10.47 -7.31 16.19
N LEU A 188 -9.34 -6.86 16.75
CA LEU A 188 -8.24 -7.70 17.21
C LEU A 188 -8.12 -7.71 18.74
N SER A 189 -9.11 -7.17 19.47
CA SER A 189 -9.11 -7.11 20.94
C SER A 189 -8.92 -8.49 21.59
N LYS A 190 -9.39 -9.55 20.92
CA LYS A 190 -9.28 -10.95 21.36
C LYS A 190 -8.00 -11.66 20.87
N LYS A 191 -7.10 -10.99 20.15
CA LYS A 191 -5.85 -11.56 19.62
C LYS A 191 -4.66 -11.15 20.51
N PRO A 192 -4.29 -11.95 21.53
CA PRO A 192 -3.20 -11.62 22.43
C PRO A 192 -1.88 -11.47 21.66
N GLY A 193 -1.12 -10.42 21.99
CA GLY A 193 0.18 -10.14 21.39
C GLY A 193 0.14 -9.39 20.05
N HIS A 194 -1.04 -9.11 19.48
CA HIS A 194 -1.12 -8.20 18.34
C HIS A 194 -0.88 -6.75 18.82
N PRO A 195 -0.06 -5.96 18.12
CA PRO A 195 0.35 -4.61 18.57
C PRO A 195 -0.77 -3.56 18.52
N SER A 196 -1.90 -3.89 17.89
CA SER A 196 -3.08 -3.06 17.80
C SER A 196 -4.35 -3.87 18.05
N SER A 197 -5.32 -3.26 18.72
CA SER A 197 -6.63 -3.85 19.04
C SER A 197 -7.65 -3.64 17.92
N ILE A 198 -7.44 -2.67 17.01
CA ILE A 198 -8.32 -2.44 15.86
C ILE A 198 -7.50 -2.09 14.62
N ILE A 199 -7.90 -2.61 13.45
CA ILE A 199 -7.27 -2.22 12.18
C ILE A 199 -8.33 -1.67 11.24
N PRO A 200 -8.25 -0.40 10.82
CA PRO A 200 -9.15 0.13 9.81
C PRO A 200 -8.89 -0.56 8.46
N ILE A 201 -9.98 -0.90 7.77
CA ILE A 201 -9.94 -1.52 6.45
C ILE A 201 -10.46 -0.54 5.40
N PHE A 202 -9.73 -0.45 4.30
CA PHE A 202 -10.05 0.46 3.21
C PHE A 202 -10.09 -0.27 1.88
N ASP A 203 -10.82 0.29 0.92
CA ASP A 203 -10.72 -0.15 -0.47
C ASP A 203 -9.26 -0.05 -0.97
N THR A 204 -8.88 -0.95 -1.87
CA THR A 204 -7.53 -1.01 -2.46
C THR A 204 -7.05 0.30 -3.09
N HIS A 205 -7.93 1.18 -3.58
CA HIS A 205 -7.55 2.50 -4.09
C HIS A 205 -6.82 3.35 -3.06
N CYS A 206 -7.11 3.14 -1.76
CA CYS A 206 -6.46 3.85 -0.66
C CYS A 206 -4.96 3.50 -0.51
N ILE A 207 -4.41 2.55 -1.28
CA ILE A 207 -2.95 2.34 -1.29
C ILE A 207 -2.21 3.59 -1.78
N THR A 208 -2.84 4.39 -2.64
CA THR A 208 -2.30 5.68 -3.10
C THR A 208 -2.08 6.64 -1.93
N TYR A 209 -2.94 6.64 -0.90
CA TYR A 209 -2.72 7.41 0.32
C TYR A 209 -1.40 7.04 1.00
N MET A 210 -1.09 5.74 1.13
CA MET A 210 0.15 5.27 1.77
C MET A 210 1.40 5.67 0.97
N ILE A 211 1.32 5.63 -0.37
CA ILE A 211 2.38 6.13 -1.25
C ILE A 211 2.64 7.62 -0.99
N LEU A 212 1.57 8.43 -0.97
CA LEU A 212 1.68 9.87 -0.72
C LEU A 212 2.16 10.17 0.70
N ASN A 213 1.76 9.36 1.69
CA ASN A 213 2.23 9.48 3.06
C ASN A 213 3.75 9.28 3.13
N ASN A 214 4.28 8.21 2.53
CA ASN A 214 5.72 7.94 2.53
C ASN A 214 6.48 9.03 1.75
N ALA A 215 5.96 9.46 0.61
CA ALA A 215 6.56 10.57 -0.15
C ALA A 215 6.58 11.89 0.66
N SER A 216 5.52 12.18 1.42
CA SER A 216 5.48 13.34 2.30
C SER A 216 6.51 13.27 3.42
N ILE A 217 6.69 12.09 4.05
CA ILE A 217 7.70 11.91 5.10
C ILE A 217 9.11 12.10 4.51
N ALA A 218 9.38 11.49 3.34
CA ALA A 218 10.67 11.63 2.68
C ALA A 218 10.99 13.10 2.35
N ARG A 219 10.00 13.85 1.86
CA ARG A 219 10.13 15.29 1.61
C ARG A 219 10.46 16.07 2.87
N SER A 220 9.69 15.89 3.95
CA SER A 220 9.88 16.65 5.17
C SER A 220 11.25 16.37 5.80
N ILE A 221 11.72 15.12 5.78
CA ILE A 221 13.10 14.79 6.17
C ILE A 221 14.10 15.50 5.24
N GLY A 222 13.89 15.42 3.92
CA GLY A 222 14.68 16.08 2.88
C GLY A 222 14.82 17.59 3.05
N MET A 223 13.77 18.25 3.51
CA MET A 223 13.72 19.69 3.75
C MET A 223 14.18 20.10 5.16
N GLY A 224 14.45 19.13 6.06
CA GLY A 224 14.83 19.39 7.45
C GLY A 224 13.66 19.82 8.35
N GLU A 225 12.42 19.52 7.96
CA GLU A 225 11.19 19.83 8.70
C GLU A 225 11.01 18.85 9.87
N LYS A 226 11.76 19.07 10.96
CA LYS A 226 11.83 18.16 12.12
C LYS A 226 10.49 17.87 12.80
N GLU A 227 9.56 18.84 12.78
CA GLU A 227 8.25 18.70 13.43
C GLU A 227 7.39 17.63 12.76
N SER A 228 7.59 17.37 11.46
CA SER A 228 6.75 16.49 10.65
C SER A 228 7.04 14.99 10.84
N TYR A 229 8.16 14.64 11.50
CA TYR A 229 8.55 13.25 11.78
C TYR A 229 8.95 12.99 13.23
N ALA A 230 8.71 13.96 14.13
CA ALA A 230 8.90 13.80 15.56
C ALA A 230 7.99 12.67 16.08
N GLY A 231 8.59 11.59 16.58
CA GLY A 231 7.87 10.42 17.13
C GLY A 231 7.89 9.17 16.25
N LEU A 232 8.44 9.23 15.04
CA LEU A 232 8.68 8.05 14.21
C LEU A 232 10.04 7.42 14.57
N SER A 233 10.01 6.35 15.38
CA SER A 233 11.21 5.57 15.73
C SER A 233 11.60 4.63 14.58
N GLY A 234 12.90 4.36 14.42
CA GLY A 234 13.39 3.40 13.41
C GLY A 234 13.36 3.87 11.95
N LEU A 235 13.04 5.14 11.69
CA LEU A 235 13.13 5.74 10.35
C LEU A 235 14.56 5.69 9.82
N ASP A 236 14.68 5.27 8.56
CA ASP A 236 15.92 5.40 7.81
C ASP A 236 16.03 6.80 7.21
N VAL A 237 16.56 7.73 8.02
CA VAL A 237 16.75 9.14 7.66
C VAL A 237 17.67 9.27 6.43
N TYR A 238 18.74 8.46 6.36
CA TYR A 238 19.69 8.53 5.24
C TYR A 238 19.05 8.11 3.92
N GLY A 239 18.29 7.01 3.90
CA GLY A 239 17.55 6.61 2.69
C GLY A 239 16.50 7.64 2.27
N ALA A 240 15.83 8.28 3.23
CA ALA A 240 14.87 9.34 2.95
C ALA A 240 15.54 10.55 2.28
N LEU A 241 16.69 10.97 2.82
CA LEU A 241 17.50 12.05 2.29
C LEU A 241 18.03 11.74 0.89
N SER A 242 18.52 10.51 0.65
CA SER A 242 18.98 10.07 -0.67
C SER A 242 17.85 10.16 -1.69
N PHE A 243 16.70 9.58 -1.39
CA PHE A 243 15.54 9.60 -2.27
C PHE A 243 15.10 11.03 -2.59
N TYR A 244 14.94 11.88 -1.57
CA TYR A 244 14.56 13.27 -1.78
C TYR A 244 15.59 14.00 -2.64
N SER A 245 16.88 13.79 -2.41
CA SER A 245 17.94 14.46 -3.16
C SER A 245 17.95 14.04 -4.63
N GLU A 246 17.76 12.76 -4.92
CA GLU A 246 17.73 12.21 -6.29
C GLU A 246 16.50 12.64 -7.08
N LYS A 247 15.35 12.81 -6.42
CA LYS A 247 14.08 13.14 -7.07
C LYS A 247 13.61 14.57 -6.79
N ARG A 248 14.47 15.42 -6.22
CA ARG A 248 14.14 16.76 -5.72
C ARG A 248 13.38 17.61 -6.75
N ASP A 249 13.85 17.60 -7.98
CA ASP A 249 13.31 18.42 -9.08
C ASP A 249 11.88 18.00 -9.49
N PHE A 250 11.42 16.82 -9.07
CA PHE A 250 10.07 16.34 -9.32
C PHE A 250 9.12 16.59 -8.16
N PHE A 251 9.59 16.94 -6.96
CA PHE A 251 8.70 17.26 -5.85
C PHE A 251 7.92 18.55 -6.16
N PRO A 252 6.61 18.59 -5.87
CA PRO A 252 5.81 19.78 -6.14
C PRO A 252 6.29 20.96 -5.28
N SER A 253 5.96 22.20 -5.65
CA SER A 253 6.35 23.36 -4.84
C SER A 253 5.68 23.41 -3.45
N TYR A 254 4.56 22.70 -3.26
CA TYR A 254 3.77 22.65 -2.03
C TYR A 254 3.92 21.31 -1.28
N PRO A 255 3.62 21.24 0.04
CA PRO A 255 3.75 20.01 0.82
C PRO A 255 2.83 18.88 0.34
N ILE A 256 3.38 17.66 0.16
CA ILE A 256 2.61 16.51 -0.35
C ILE A 256 1.47 16.10 0.59
N PHE A 257 1.64 16.28 1.92
CA PHE A 257 0.57 15.98 2.86
C PHE A 257 -0.72 16.78 2.58
N GLU A 258 -0.63 17.99 1.99
CA GLU A 258 -1.81 18.77 1.62
C GLU A 258 -2.61 18.05 0.53
N ALA A 259 -1.94 17.58 -0.54
CA ALA A 259 -2.61 16.81 -1.59
C ALA A 259 -3.16 15.49 -1.06
N ARG A 260 -2.39 14.78 -0.21
CA ARG A 260 -2.84 13.54 0.45
C ARG A 260 -4.14 13.77 1.21
N ASP A 261 -4.21 14.81 2.02
CA ASP A 261 -5.36 15.11 2.88
C ASP A 261 -6.56 15.68 2.09
N GLU A 262 -6.31 16.38 0.98
CA GLU A 262 -7.36 16.80 0.04
C GLU A 262 -7.98 15.61 -0.71
N PHE A 263 -7.18 14.60 -1.07
CA PHE A 263 -7.64 13.43 -1.81
C PHE A 263 -8.34 12.40 -0.92
N PHE A 264 -7.92 12.27 0.34
CA PHE A 264 -8.42 11.27 1.30
C PHE A 264 -8.86 11.92 2.62
N PRO A 265 -9.85 12.83 2.59
CA PRO A 265 -10.30 13.54 3.79
C PRO A 265 -10.83 12.59 4.87
N GLU A 266 -11.41 11.46 4.49
CA GLU A 266 -11.93 10.44 5.40
C GLU A 266 -10.81 9.77 6.23
N ILE A 267 -9.63 9.54 5.63
CA ILE A 267 -8.48 8.98 6.35
C ILE A 267 -7.88 10.01 7.29
N LYS A 268 -7.86 11.29 6.89
CA LYS A 268 -7.44 12.39 7.77
C LYS A 268 -8.33 12.48 9.00
N ILE A 269 -9.65 12.48 8.81
CA ILE A 269 -10.63 12.54 9.91
C ILE A 269 -10.41 11.35 10.86
N LEU A 270 -10.18 10.15 10.32
CA LEU A 270 -9.95 8.95 11.13
C LEU A 270 -8.70 9.07 12.02
N ARG A 271 -7.60 9.62 11.48
CA ARG A 271 -6.33 9.82 12.21
C ARG A 271 -6.46 10.77 13.40
N GLU A 272 -7.43 11.68 13.35
CA GLU A 272 -7.67 12.68 14.38
C GLU A 272 -8.56 12.16 15.52
N LYS A 273 -9.16 10.97 15.38
CA LYS A 273 -10.00 10.36 16.42
C LYS A 273 -9.16 9.78 17.55
N GLU A 274 -9.64 9.93 18.78
CA GLU A 274 -8.90 9.51 19.98
C GLU A 274 -8.58 8.02 19.99
N VAL A 275 -9.53 7.17 19.55
CA VAL A 275 -9.29 5.72 19.48
C VAL A 275 -8.08 5.36 18.61
N PHE A 276 -7.92 6.00 17.44
CA PHE A 276 -6.76 5.75 16.57
C PHE A 276 -5.49 6.42 17.10
N LYS A 277 -5.57 7.56 17.79
CA LYS A 277 -4.41 8.15 18.48
C LYS A 277 -3.90 7.25 19.61
N GLU A 278 -4.79 6.59 20.33
CA GLU A 278 -4.42 5.62 21.37
C GLU A 278 -3.77 4.38 20.77
N GLU A 279 -4.34 3.84 19.69
CA GLU A 279 -3.74 2.72 18.95
C GLU A 279 -2.36 3.07 18.38
N MET A 280 -2.18 4.27 17.80
CA MET A 280 -0.88 4.78 17.37
C MET A 280 0.15 4.78 18.51
N LYS A 281 -0.24 5.21 19.72
CA LYS A 281 0.65 5.24 20.89
C LYS A 281 1.08 3.82 21.29
N LYS A 282 0.18 2.83 21.23
CA LYS A 282 0.51 1.42 21.49
C LYS A 282 1.52 0.90 20.48
N VAL A 283 1.26 1.16 19.19
CA VAL A 283 2.02 0.63 18.05
C VAL A 283 3.42 1.24 17.95
N ASN A 284 3.60 2.53 18.26
CA ASN A 284 4.92 3.19 18.24
C ASN A 284 5.91 2.64 19.27
N GLY A 285 5.45 1.84 20.24
CA GLY A 285 6.29 1.06 21.15
C GLY A 285 6.82 -0.25 20.55
N PHE A 286 6.31 -0.66 19.38
CA PHE A 286 6.70 -1.88 18.67
C PHE A 286 7.47 -1.52 17.39
N ILE A 287 8.64 -2.14 17.20
CA ILE A 287 9.39 -2.08 15.95
C ILE A 287 8.87 -3.22 15.07
N PHE A 288 8.33 -2.91 13.89
CA PHE A 288 7.97 -3.88 12.86
C PHE A 288 9.14 -4.08 11.88
#